data_AF-A0A6V7IBS4-F1
#
_entry.id   AF-A0A6V7IBS4-F1
#
_cell.length_a   1.000
_cell.length_b   1.000
_cell.length_c   1.000
_cell.angle_alpha   90.00
_cell.angle_beta   90.00
_cell.angle_gamma   90.00
#
_symmetry.space_group_name_H-M   'P 1'
#
loop_
_entity.id
_entity.type
_entity.pdbx_description
1 polymer ?
#
loop_
_entity_poly.entity_id
_entity_poly.type
_entity_poly.pdbx_seq_one_letter_code
_entity_poly.pdbx_strand_id
1 'polypeptide(L)'
;YLDRYEKVHFLGEDGQQADDDDEDSRHRKWSARSLHSVPLTYNHNQHNVAESLREYNGLSSDLYKPSNYDKLALSLLSPLPNEQDFAINVCTLLSSEGRHTLRLDKYPRLINILLAHAGVFDSPGTRQLFIEVYSRVRNYSINSFWSDVLDSSDVIDLTNEKTFMKKPDTGLNTFSRRRFLEKEKDKKSNKKSNEEVVGTPMEVETAQPEESQRLDSVEDFSIIDQNQNSIKFEDEDTDLFCMGRTLGTQDPYGQRVLQIASILRNLSFTPENVTVLGKNRCFLRFVLLCVRARWSNLHQLGFDILGNIANEIVLKEA
;
A
#
# COMPACT_ATOMS: atom_id res chain seq x y z
N TYR A 1 21.01 -7.28 38.63
CA TYR A 1 20.66 -5.84 38.69
C TYR A 1 19.30 -5.58 38.05
N LEU A 2 19.09 -5.94 36.78
CA LEU A 2 17.79 -5.84 36.09
C LEU A 2 16.63 -6.53 36.83
N ASP A 3 16.82 -7.77 37.28
CA ASP A 3 15.80 -8.52 38.04
C ASP A 3 15.34 -7.83 39.33
N ARG A 4 16.26 -7.13 40.03
CA ARG A 4 15.94 -6.37 41.25
C ARG A 4 15.20 -5.07 40.92
N TYR A 5 15.56 -4.42 39.81
CA TYR A 5 14.87 -3.23 39.30
C TYR A 5 13.43 -3.57 38.89
N GLU A 6 13.21 -4.69 38.20
CA GLU A 6 11.87 -5.09 37.76
C GLU A 6 10.94 -5.44 38.92
N LYS A 7 11.45 -6.15 39.95
CA LYS A 7 10.68 -6.50 41.14
C LYS A 7 10.14 -5.28 41.90
N VAL A 8 10.98 -4.25 42.05
CA VAL A 8 10.61 -3.02 42.76
C VAL A 8 9.67 -2.15 41.93
N HIS A 9 9.91 -2.01 40.62
CA HIS A 9 9.17 -1.05 39.80
C HIS A 9 7.91 -1.59 39.12
N PHE A 10 7.81 -2.91 38.89
CA PHE A 10 6.69 -3.50 38.15
C PHE A 10 5.91 -4.58 38.91
N LEU A 11 6.50 -5.21 39.94
CA LEU A 11 5.82 -6.23 40.75
C LEU A 11 5.40 -5.74 42.14
N GLY A 12 5.80 -4.52 42.54
CA GLY A 12 5.37 -3.89 43.79
C GLY A 12 5.94 -4.54 45.06
N GLU A 13 7.06 -5.27 44.96
CA GLU A 13 7.78 -5.77 46.14
C GLU A 13 8.57 -4.64 46.80
N ASP A 14 8.46 -4.52 48.13
CA ASP A 14 9.22 -3.54 48.90
C ASP A 14 10.71 -3.85 48.81
N GLY A 15 11.50 -2.83 48.44
CA GLY A 15 12.95 -2.91 48.24
C GLY A 15 13.74 -3.07 49.55
N GLN A 16 13.32 -3.98 50.44
CA GLN A 16 14.00 -4.23 51.70
C GLN A 16 15.23 -5.12 51.50
N GLN A 17 16.33 -4.57 51.96
CA GLN A 17 17.68 -5.11 51.96
C GLN A 17 17.71 -6.35 52.86
N ALA A 18 17.71 -7.54 52.25
CA ALA A 18 17.85 -8.79 52.99
C ALA A 18 19.32 -8.97 53.40
N ASP A 19 19.55 -9.19 54.69
CA ASP A 19 20.84 -9.50 55.31
C ASP A 19 21.56 -10.67 54.61
N ASP A 20 22.88 -10.51 54.47
CA ASP A 20 23.81 -11.34 53.67
C ASP A 20 24.12 -12.74 54.28
N ASP A 21 23.49 -13.16 55.39
CA ASP A 21 23.94 -14.33 56.18
C ASP A 21 23.36 -15.70 55.77
N ASP A 22 22.75 -15.83 54.60
CA ASP A 22 22.09 -17.06 54.14
C ASP A 22 22.57 -17.54 52.74
N GLU A 23 23.82 -17.24 52.35
CA GLU A 23 24.30 -17.52 51.00
C GLU A 23 24.30 -19.02 50.62
N ASP A 24 24.67 -19.94 51.50
CA ASP A 24 25.03 -21.30 51.07
C ASP A 24 23.84 -22.26 50.82
N SER A 25 22.67 -21.99 51.40
CA SER A 25 21.47 -22.83 51.23
C SER A 25 20.49 -22.33 50.15
N ARG A 26 20.74 -21.15 49.57
CA ARG A 26 19.84 -20.48 48.60
C ARG A 26 20.14 -20.82 47.14
N HIS A 27 21.36 -21.25 46.81
CA HIS A 27 21.78 -21.49 45.41
C HIS A 27 21.00 -22.60 44.69
N ARG A 28 20.61 -23.70 45.38
CA ARG A 28 19.78 -24.76 44.75
C ARG A 28 18.31 -24.39 44.58
N LYS A 29 17.79 -23.43 45.36
CA LYS A 29 16.39 -22.95 45.25
C LYS A 29 16.25 -21.77 44.26
N TRP A 30 17.33 -21.05 43.97
CA TRP A 30 17.35 -19.92 43.04
C TRP A 30 16.96 -20.32 41.60
N SER A 31 17.37 -21.52 41.17
CA SER A 31 17.10 -21.99 39.81
C SER A 31 15.61 -22.23 39.53
N ALA A 32 14.81 -22.63 40.52
CA ALA A 32 13.39 -22.94 40.29
C ALA A 32 12.52 -21.68 40.35
N ARG A 33 12.78 -20.75 41.28
CA ARG A 33 11.98 -19.52 41.40
C ARG A 33 12.24 -18.53 40.25
N SER A 34 13.46 -18.45 39.74
CA SER A 34 13.78 -17.59 38.59
C SER A 34 13.15 -18.08 37.27
N LEU A 35 12.77 -19.36 37.17
CA LEU A 35 12.01 -19.90 36.04
C LEU A 35 10.51 -19.68 36.20
N HIS A 36 10.02 -19.56 37.44
CA HIS A 36 8.62 -19.24 37.74
C HIS A 36 8.31 -17.74 37.82
N SER A 37 9.33 -16.87 37.77
CA SER A 37 9.16 -15.41 37.71
C SER A 37 8.97 -14.86 36.31
N VAL A 38 9.19 -15.69 35.27
CA VAL A 38 8.93 -15.28 33.89
C VAL A 38 7.43 -15.41 33.63
N PRO A 39 6.71 -14.30 33.37
CA PRO A 39 5.30 -14.37 33.04
C PRO A 39 5.13 -15.27 31.81
N LEU A 40 4.32 -16.33 31.93
CA LEU A 40 3.96 -17.20 30.80
C LEU A 40 3.07 -16.47 29.77
N THR A 41 2.59 -15.28 30.13
CA THR A 41 1.82 -14.38 29.26
C THR A 41 2.59 -13.08 29.07
N TYR A 42 2.74 -12.68 27.82
CA TYR A 42 3.37 -11.43 27.45
C TYR A 42 2.53 -10.24 27.93
N ASN A 43 3.11 -9.35 28.72
CA ASN A 43 2.44 -8.13 29.18
C ASN A 43 2.45 -7.07 28.07
N HIS A 44 1.42 -7.06 27.21
CA HIS A 44 1.30 -6.05 26.15
C HIS A 44 1.28 -4.61 26.67
N ASN A 45 0.80 -4.38 27.90
CA ASN A 45 0.67 -3.03 28.45
C ASN A 45 2.02 -2.38 28.75
N GLN A 46 3.11 -3.14 28.89
CA GLN A 46 4.45 -2.58 29.15
C GLN A 46 4.99 -1.74 27.98
N HIS A 47 4.42 -1.91 26.77
CA HIS A 47 4.78 -1.12 25.58
C HIS A 47 3.90 0.11 25.39
N ASN A 48 2.87 0.28 26.22
CA ASN A 48 2.01 1.43 26.15
C ASN A 48 2.64 2.61 26.90
N VAL A 49 3.24 3.53 26.14
CA VAL A 49 3.81 4.77 26.68
C VAL A 49 2.75 5.85 26.64
N ALA A 50 2.47 6.46 27.80
CA ALA A 50 1.53 7.57 27.92
C ALA A 50 1.89 8.73 26.96
N GLU A 51 0.86 9.41 26.45
CA GLU A 51 1.00 10.48 25.45
C GLU A 51 1.91 11.62 25.93
N SER A 52 1.78 12.02 27.20
CA SER A 52 2.65 13.04 27.82
C SER A 52 4.12 12.65 27.82
N LEU A 53 4.43 11.37 28.07
CA LEU A 53 5.79 10.85 28.02
C LEU A 53 6.30 10.75 26.58
N ARG A 54 5.42 10.44 25.63
CA ARG A 54 5.78 10.41 24.20
C ARG A 54 6.19 11.79 23.72
N GLU A 55 5.36 12.80 23.99
CA GLU A 55 5.65 14.20 23.62
C GLU A 55 6.96 14.69 24.26
N TYR A 56 7.13 14.45 25.56
CA TYR A 56 8.36 14.84 26.27
C TYR A 56 9.62 14.19 25.67
N ASN A 57 9.52 12.93 25.25
CA ASN A 57 10.64 12.19 24.65
C ASN A 57 10.74 12.37 23.12
N GLY A 58 9.89 13.20 22.51
CA GLY A 58 9.85 13.40 21.05
C GLY A 58 9.41 12.17 20.26
N LEU A 59 8.67 11.25 20.89
CA LEU A 59 8.01 10.13 20.21
C LEU A 59 6.73 10.62 19.54
N SER A 60 6.30 9.93 18.48
CA SER A 60 5.02 10.24 17.81
C SER A 60 3.86 10.16 18.79
N SER A 61 3.05 11.22 18.88
CA SER A 61 1.74 11.20 19.55
C SER A 61 0.62 10.71 18.61
N ASP A 62 0.88 10.67 17.29
CA ASP A 62 -0.05 10.10 16.31
C ASP A 62 0.01 8.56 16.35
N LEU A 63 -0.65 8.03 17.38
CA LEU A 63 -0.86 6.61 17.59
C LEU A 63 -2.01 6.11 16.73
N TYR A 64 -1.91 4.85 16.30
CA TYR A 64 -3.01 4.17 15.65
C TYR A 64 -4.25 4.14 16.55
N LYS A 65 -5.38 4.56 15.97
CA LYS A 65 -6.70 4.52 16.60
C LYS A 65 -7.54 3.46 15.89
N PRO A 66 -8.09 2.47 16.61
CA PRO A 66 -8.90 1.43 15.98
C PRO A 66 -10.12 2.06 15.30
N SER A 67 -10.34 1.66 14.06
CA SER A 67 -11.45 2.07 13.21
C SER A 67 -12.39 0.89 12.98
N ASN A 68 -13.69 1.18 12.91
CA ASN A 68 -14.70 0.17 12.55
C ASN A 68 -14.48 -0.39 11.13
N TYR A 69 -13.68 0.27 10.30
CA TYR A 69 -13.34 -0.14 8.94
C TYR A 69 -12.12 -1.06 8.85
N ASP A 70 -11.35 -1.25 9.92
CA ASP A 70 -10.07 -1.97 9.84
C ASP A 70 -10.26 -3.43 9.43
N LYS A 71 -11.26 -4.12 9.98
CA LYS A 71 -11.58 -5.49 9.58
C LYS A 71 -11.94 -5.58 8.10
N LEU A 72 -12.75 -4.64 7.61
CA LEU A 72 -13.14 -4.58 6.20
C LEU A 72 -11.93 -4.30 5.30
N ALA A 73 -11.07 -3.36 5.68
CA ALA A 73 -9.85 -3.03 4.94
C ALA A 73 -8.87 -4.21 4.91
N LEU A 74 -8.72 -4.94 6.02
CA LEU A 74 -7.88 -6.14 6.09
C LEU A 74 -8.46 -7.29 5.25
N SER A 75 -9.78 -7.49 5.24
CA SER A 75 -10.40 -8.49 4.36
C SER A 75 -10.23 -8.15 2.87
N LEU A 76 -10.29 -6.86 2.50
CA LEU A 76 -9.99 -6.43 1.12
C LEU A 76 -8.51 -6.64 0.75
N LEU A 77 -7.59 -6.36 1.66
CA LEU A 77 -6.14 -6.53 1.45
C LEU A 77 -5.66 -7.99 1.60
N SER A 78 -6.52 -8.87 2.10
CA SER A 78 -6.22 -10.29 2.29
C SER A 78 -5.81 -10.93 0.96
N PRO A 79 -4.84 -11.86 0.95
CA PRO A 79 -4.52 -12.64 -0.24
C PRO A 79 -5.59 -13.70 -0.57
N LEU A 80 -6.59 -13.90 0.30
CA LEU A 80 -7.60 -14.94 0.16
C LEU A 80 -8.77 -14.46 -0.72
N PRO A 81 -9.04 -15.12 -1.87
CA PRO A 81 -10.11 -14.73 -2.79
C PRO A 81 -11.49 -14.61 -2.13
N ASN A 82 -11.82 -15.56 -1.26
CA ASN A 82 -13.11 -15.61 -0.58
C ASN A 82 -13.31 -14.41 0.36
N GLU A 83 -12.26 -13.97 1.06
CA GLU A 83 -12.32 -12.80 1.94
C GLU A 83 -12.47 -11.51 1.14
N GLN A 84 -11.77 -11.39 0.02
CA GLN A 84 -11.91 -10.25 -0.88
C GLN A 84 -13.32 -10.17 -1.47
N ASP A 85 -13.89 -11.31 -1.87
CA ASP A 85 -15.24 -11.40 -2.42
C ASP A 85 -16.29 -11.06 -1.36
N PHE A 86 -16.15 -11.61 -0.16
CA PHE A 86 -16.95 -11.24 0.99
C PHE A 86 -16.89 -9.73 1.25
N ALA A 87 -15.69 -9.15 1.33
CA ALA A 87 -15.49 -7.74 1.62
C ALA A 87 -16.06 -6.81 0.54
N ILE A 88 -15.92 -7.18 -0.74
CA ILE A 88 -16.49 -6.40 -1.85
C ILE A 88 -18.01 -6.47 -1.87
N ASN A 89 -18.60 -7.63 -1.51
CA ASN A 89 -20.05 -7.74 -1.34
C ASN A 89 -20.54 -6.90 -0.15
N VAL A 90 -19.79 -6.88 0.95
CA VAL A 90 -20.08 -5.97 2.08
C VAL A 90 -20.00 -4.51 1.64
N CYS A 91 -18.98 -4.11 0.87
CA CYS A 91 -18.88 -2.76 0.32
C CYS A 91 -20.07 -2.42 -0.60
N THR A 92 -20.52 -3.38 -1.41
CA THR A 92 -21.70 -3.22 -2.26
C THR A 92 -22.93 -2.90 -1.42
N LEU A 93 -23.18 -3.69 -0.37
CA LEU A 93 -24.30 -3.47 0.55
C LEU A 93 -24.20 -2.12 1.26
N LEU A 94 -23.04 -1.78 1.82
CA LEU A 94 -22.83 -0.52 2.55
C LEU A 94 -22.76 0.71 1.63
N SER A 95 -22.59 0.53 0.32
CA SER A 95 -22.64 1.62 -0.66
C SER A 95 -24.06 2.03 -1.03
N SER A 96 -25.02 1.11 -0.89
CA SER A 96 -26.43 1.37 -1.17
C SER A 96 -27.07 2.30 -0.13
N GLU A 97 -28.19 2.93 -0.50
CA GLU A 97 -28.91 3.84 0.37
C GLU A 97 -29.49 3.11 1.59
N GLY A 98 -29.06 3.49 2.79
CA GLY A 98 -29.47 2.85 4.03
C GLY A 98 -28.96 3.58 5.27
N ARG A 99 -29.30 3.10 6.46
CA ARG A 99 -28.87 3.73 7.74
C ARG A 99 -27.38 3.63 8.02
N HIS A 100 -26.67 2.74 7.32
CA HIS A 100 -25.27 2.41 7.57
C HIS A 100 -24.47 2.52 6.27
N THR A 101 -24.45 3.71 5.68
CA THR A 101 -23.62 3.98 4.49
C THR A 101 -22.15 4.01 4.85
N LEU A 102 -21.32 3.47 3.96
CA LEU A 102 -19.88 3.50 4.11
C LEU A 102 -19.33 4.94 4.07
N ARG A 103 -18.65 5.35 5.15
CA ARG A 103 -18.17 6.71 5.39
C ARG A 103 -16.70 6.85 5.00
N LEU A 104 -16.45 7.41 3.81
CA LEU A 104 -15.09 7.61 3.28
C LEU A 104 -14.31 8.70 4.02
N ASP A 105 -14.99 9.64 4.69
CA ASP A 105 -14.38 10.64 5.57
C ASP A 105 -13.68 10.02 6.78
N LYS A 106 -14.20 8.89 7.27
CA LYS A 106 -13.62 8.16 8.42
C LYS A 106 -12.46 7.25 8.01
N TYR A 107 -12.48 6.71 6.80
CA TYR A 107 -11.41 5.83 6.32
C TYR A 107 -11.12 6.05 4.81
N PRO A 108 -10.45 7.15 4.44
CA PRO A 108 -10.21 7.52 3.03
C PRO A 108 -9.39 6.49 2.25
N ARG A 109 -8.55 5.71 2.96
CA ARG A 109 -7.71 4.66 2.35
C ARG A 109 -8.53 3.57 1.65
N LEU A 110 -9.81 3.39 2.01
CA LEU A 110 -10.66 2.39 1.38
C LEU A 110 -10.79 2.61 -0.13
N ILE A 111 -10.79 3.87 -0.57
CA ILE A 111 -10.89 4.23 -1.99
C ILE A 111 -9.75 3.58 -2.76
N ASN A 112 -8.51 3.75 -2.30
CA ASN A 112 -7.33 3.22 -2.98
C ASN A 112 -7.28 1.69 -2.96
N ILE A 113 -7.80 1.07 -1.89
CA ILE A 113 -7.89 -0.40 -1.80
C ILE A 113 -8.91 -0.93 -2.81
N LEU A 114 -10.11 -0.33 -2.87
CA LEU A 114 -11.13 -0.69 -3.86
C LEU A 114 -10.63 -0.50 -5.29
N LEU A 115 -9.97 0.63 -5.58
CA LEU A 115 -9.41 0.91 -6.91
C LEU A 115 -8.28 -0.06 -7.30
N ALA A 116 -7.50 -0.55 -6.34
CA ALA A 116 -6.48 -1.56 -6.61
C ALA A 116 -7.08 -2.87 -7.12
N HIS A 117 -8.27 -3.27 -6.64
CA HIS A 117 -9.02 -4.40 -7.20
C HIS A 117 -9.55 -4.14 -8.62
N ALA A 118 -9.63 -2.88 -9.06
CA ALA A 118 -9.97 -2.48 -10.42
C ALA A 118 -8.72 -2.17 -11.28
N GLY A 119 -7.52 -2.40 -10.75
CA GLY A 119 -6.27 -2.24 -11.49
C GLY A 119 -5.78 -0.79 -11.62
N VAL A 120 -6.32 0.14 -10.83
CA VAL A 120 -5.82 1.52 -10.74
C VAL A 120 -5.17 1.72 -9.38
N PHE A 121 -3.87 2.01 -9.40
CA PHE A 121 -3.06 1.98 -8.19
C PHE A 121 -2.67 3.38 -7.71
N ASP A 122 -2.56 3.51 -6.39
CA ASP A 122 -2.06 4.73 -5.75
C ASP A 122 -0.53 4.74 -5.66
N SER A 123 0.10 3.58 -5.44
CA SER A 123 1.55 3.44 -5.32
C SER A 123 2.08 2.17 -6.01
N PRO A 124 3.38 2.15 -6.40
CA PRO A 124 3.98 0.97 -7.02
C PRO A 124 3.96 -0.27 -6.12
N GLY A 125 4.04 -0.09 -4.79
CA GLY A 125 3.95 -1.20 -3.84
C GLY A 125 2.56 -1.84 -3.83
N THR A 126 1.50 -1.02 -3.90
CA THR A 126 0.13 -1.53 -4.02
C THR A 126 -0.08 -2.29 -5.33
N ARG A 127 0.48 -1.78 -6.44
CA ARG A 127 0.47 -2.47 -7.74
C ARG A 127 1.10 -3.85 -7.63
N GLN A 128 2.31 -3.95 -7.07
CA GLN A 128 3.02 -5.21 -6.93
C GLN A 128 2.22 -6.24 -6.13
N LEU A 129 1.66 -5.82 -4.99
CA LEU A 129 0.82 -6.69 -4.14
C LEU A 129 -0.38 -7.26 -4.91
N PHE A 130 -1.14 -6.40 -5.58
CA PHE A 130 -2.39 -6.81 -6.23
C PHE A 130 -2.13 -7.62 -7.50
N ILE A 131 -1.11 -7.27 -8.29
CA ILE A 131 -0.70 -8.09 -9.44
C ILE A 131 -0.33 -9.49 -8.96
N GLU A 132 0.46 -9.61 -7.89
CA GLU A 132 0.86 -10.92 -7.36
C GLU A 132 -0.35 -11.74 -6.89
N VAL A 133 -1.26 -11.13 -6.11
CA VAL A 133 -2.44 -11.83 -5.59
C VAL A 133 -3.37 -12.27 -6.72
N TYR A 134 -3.62 -11.41 -7.71
CA TYR A 134 -4.50 -11.76 -8.81
C TYR A 134 -3.88 -12.77 -9.79
N SER A 135 -2.58 -12.63 -10.10
CA SER A 135 -1.92 -13.55 -11.01
C SER A 135 -1.71 -14.93 -10.37
N ARG A 136 -1.29 -15.00 -9.11
CA ARG A 136 -0.92 -16.26 -8.45
C ARG A 136 -2.11 -16.98 -7.83
N VAL A 137 -3.08 -16.26 -7.29
CA VAL A 137 -4.17 -16.86 -6.49
C VAL A 137 -5.46 -16.96 -7.28
N ARG A 138 -5.78 -15.93 -8.08
CA ARG A 138 -7.04 -15.87 -8.84
C ARG A 138 -6.91 -16.42 -10.27
N ASN A 139 -5.68 -16.55 -10.79
CA ASN A 139 -5.37 -17.01 -12.15
C ASN A 139 -5.92 -16.12 -13.27
N TYR A 140 -5.99 -14.80 -13.06
CA TYR A 140 -6.28 -13.85 -14.14
C TYR A 140 -5.42 -12.59 -14.04
N SER A 141 -5.08 -12.02 -15.20
CA SER A 141 -4.22 -10.85 -15.28
C SER A 141 -5.02 -9.55 -15.12
N ILE A 142 -4.53 -8.66 -14.24
CA ILE A 142 -5.05 -7.29 -14.10
C ILE A 142 -4.58 -6.41 -15.27
N ASN A 143 -3.36 -6.64 -15.76
CA ASN A 143 -2.63 -5.67 -16.57
C ASN A 143 -3.23 -5.43 -17.97
N SER A 144 -3.84 -6.45 -18.58
CA SER A 144 -4.38 -6.31 -19.93
C SER A 144 -5.72 -5.57 -19.96
N PHE A 145 -6.46 -5.54 -18.85
CA PHE A 145 -7.86 -5.07 -18.89
C PHE A 145 -8.03 -3.67 -19.46
N TRP A 146 -7.25 -2.70 -18.98
CA TRP A 146 -7.39 -1.33 -19.46
C TRP A 146 -6.87 -1.15 -20.88
N SER A 147 -5.83 -1.89 -21.31
CA SER A 147 -5.39 -1.84 -22.71
C SER A 147 -6.41 -2.43 -23.68
N ASP A 148 -7.16 -3.45 -23.25
CA ASP A 148 -8.13 -4.16 -24.10
C ASP A 148 -9.48 -3.40 -24.21
N VAL A 149 -9.76 -2.51 -23.27
CA VAL A 149 -11.10 -1.91 -23.07
C VAL A 149 -11.17 -0.43 -23.42
N LEU A 150 -10.04 0.27 -23.39
CA LEU A 150 -9.97 1.68 -23.76
C LEU A 150 -10.01 1.83 -25.28
N ASP A 151 -10.62 2.91 -25.74
CA ASP A 151 -10.74 3.25 -27.15
C ASP A 151 -9.66 4.20 -27.67
N SER A 152 -8.92 4.85 -26.78
CA SER A 152 -7.71 5.61 -27.11
C SER A 152 -6.56 5.25 -26.19
N SER A 153 -5.39 5.08 -26.79
CA SER A 153 -4.12 4.86 -26.09
C SER A 153 -3.71 6.07 -25.24
N ASP A 154 -4.17 7.28 -25.55
CA ASP A 154 -3.78 8.51 -24.82
C ASP A 154 -4.18 8.48 -23.34
N VAL A 155 -5.15 7.64 -23.00
CA VAL A 155 -5.73 7.53 -21.65
C VAL A 155 -5.06 6.41 -20.85
N ILE A 156 -4.28 5.52 -21.50
CA ILE A 156 -3.63 4.38 -20.85
C ILE A 156 -2.63 4.84 -19.78
N ASP A 157 -2.02 6.00 -19.97
CA ASP A 157 -1.07 6.61 -19.03
C ASP A 157 -1.71 6.92 -17.66
N LEU A 158 -3.03 7.07 -17.59
CA LEU A 158 -3.75 7.23 -16.33
C LEU A 158 -3.65 6.00 -15.41
N THR A 159 -3.36 4.82 -15.97
CA THR A 159 -3.10 3.61 -15.19
C THR A 159 -1.73 3.64 -14.49
N ASN A 160 -0.82 4.53 -14.91
CA ASN A 160 0.53 4.61 -14.37
C ASN A 160 0.62 5.54 -13.16
N GLU A 161 0.69 4.97 -11.96
CA GLU A 161 0.76 5.73 -10.71
C GLU A 161 2.00 6.61 -10.56
N LYS A 162 3.11 6.26 -11.21
CA LYS A 162 4.39 6.98 -11.08
C LYS A 162 4.29 8.43 -11.56
N THR A 163 3.45 8.69 -12.55
CA THR A 163 3.21 10.02 -13.12
C THR A 163 2.50 10.96 -12.15
N PHE A 164 1.79 10.41 -11.15
CA PHE A 164 0.91 11.17 -10.26
C PHE A 164 1.34 11.15 -8.79
N MET A 165 2.43 10.46 -8.48
CA MET A 165 3.04 10.49 -7.15
C MET A 165 3.69 11.85 -6.90
N LYS A 166 3.35 12.50 -5.78
CA LYS A 166 4.12 13.65 -5.31
C LYS A 166 5.52 13.16 -4.93
N LYS A 167 6.55 13.73 -5.56
CA LYS A 167 7.94 13.49 -5.12
C LYS A 167 8.03 13.85 -3.63
N PRO A 168 8.60 13.00 -2.78
CA PRO A 168 8.79 13.34 -1.38
C PRO A 168 9.63 14.62 -1.33
N ASP A 169 9.14 15.61 -0.59
CA ASP A 169 9.92 16.81 -0.28
C ASP A 169 11.22 16.33 0.37
N THR A 170 12.36 16.61 -0.24
CA THR A 170 13.70 16.23 0.24
C THR A 170 14.12 16.99 1.52
N GLY A 171 13.16 17.35 2.39
CA GLY A 171 13.34 18.21 3.54
C GLY A 171 12.96 17.60 4.90
N LEU A 172 12.75 16.29 5.01
CA LEU A 172 12.63 15.67 6.32
C LEU A 172 14.03 15.42 6.88
N ASN A 173 14.49 16.37 7.71
CA ASN A 173 15.60 16.18 8.63
C ASN A 173 15.27 15.02 9.57
N THR A 174 15.56 13.79 9.13
CA THR A 174 15.55 12.63 10.01
C THR A 174 16.51 12.92 11.14
N PHE A 175 16.03 12.68 12.36
CA PHE A 175 16.69 12.97 13.62
C PHE A 175 17.98 12.15 13.73
N SER A 176 19.07 12.61 13.11
CA SER A 176 20.40 12.05 13.30
C SER A 176 20.89 12.51 14.67
N ARG A 177 20.51 11.77 15.72
CA ARG A 177 21.18 11.78 17.03
C ARG A 177 22.60 11.24 16.86
N ARG A 178 23.48 12.04 16.27
CA ARG A 178 24.92 11.83 16.25
C ARG A 178 25.68 13.15 16.32
N ARG A 179 25.20 14.10 17.14
CA ARG A 179 25.95 15.32 17.51
C ARG A 179 26.41 15.31 18.97
N PHE A 180 26.97 14.19 19.44
CA PHE A 180 27.56 14.14 20.78
C PHE A 180 29.00 13.59 20.84
N LEU A 181 29.67 13.38 19.70
CA LEU A 181 31.08 12.95 19.68
C LEU A 181 31.99 13.82 18.78
N GLU A 182 31.53 14.99 18.35
CA GLU A 182 32.29 15.87 17.46
C GLU A 182 32.68 17.21 18.11
N LYS A 183 32.77 17.24 19.45
CA LYS A 183 33.26 18.40 20.22
C LYS A 183 34.52 18.13 21.04
N GLU A 184 35.20 17.03 20.77
CA GLU A 184 36.46 16.62 21.43
C GLU A 184 37.60 16.39 20.42
N LYS A 185 37.56 17.00 19.22
CA LYS A 185 38.66 16.89 18.23
C LYS A 185 39.21 18.21 17.68
N ASP A 186 38.69 19.36 18.07
CA ASP A 186 39.19 20.67 17.61
C ASP A 186 40.20 21.36 18.55
N LYS A 187 40.81 20.60 19.47
CA LYS A 187 41.88 21.12 20.33
C LYS A 187 43.04 20.15 20.46
N LYS A 188 43.70 19.81 19.36
CA LYS A 188 45.16 19.55 19.35
C LYS A 188 45.72 19.46 17.94
N SER A 189 46.95 19.95 17.84
CA SER A 189 47.93 19.79 16.76
C SER A 189 47.66 20.47 15.42
N ASN A 190 47.83 21.80 15.43
CA ASN A 190 48.52 22.48 14.34
C ASN A 190 50.04 22.36 14.60
N LYS A 191 50.75 21.43 13.94
CA LYS A 191 52.22 21.52 13.72
C LYS A 191 52.74 20.51 12.66
N LYS A 192 53.13 21.08 11.51
CA LYS A 192 54.26 20.74 10.61
C LYS A 192 54.37 19.36 9.91
N SER A 193 54.15 19.43 8.59
CA SER A 193 55.05 19.14 7.44
C SER A 193 55.76 17.78 7.26
N ASN A 194 55.60 17.29 6.01
CA ASN A 194 56.47 16.44 5.18
C ASN A 194 56.62 14.96 5.56
N GLU A 195 56.08 14.05 4.73
CA GLU A 195 56.85 13.24 3.76
C GLU A 195 55.96 12.25 2.99
N GLU A 196 56.33 12.09 1.72
CA GLU A 196 56.22 10.97 0.77
C GLU A 196 54.92 10.16 0.56
N VAL A 197 54.53 10.24 -0.72
CA VAL A 197 53.64 9.40 -1.50
C VAL A 197 54.33 8.05 -1.78
N VAL A 198 53.62 6.93 -1.65
CA VAL A 198 53.56 5.77 -2.58
C VAL A 198 52.72 4.66 -1.93
N GLY A 199 51.75 4.14 -2.68
CA GLY A 199 50.95 2.97 -2.29
C GLY A 199 49.52 2.92 -2.86
N THR A 200 49.37 2.96 -4.18
CA THR A 200 48.17 2.53 -4.93
C THR A 200 48.08 0.99 -5.00
N PRO A 201 46.99 0.37 -5.51
CA PRO A 201 45.55 0.66 -5.40
C PRO A 201 44.72 -0.61 -5.14
N MET A 202 43.42 -0.49 -4.84
CA MET A 202 42.46 -1.49 -5.33
C MET A 202 41.15 -0.79 -5.67
N GLU A 203 40.85 -0.87 -6.96
CA GLU A 203 39.74 -0.26 -7.68
C GLU A 203 38.41 -0.84 -7.23
N VAL A 204 37.39 0.00 -7.10
CA VAL A 204 35.99 -0.43 -7.20
C VAL A 204 35.42 0.32 -8.39
N GLU A 205 35.43 -0.36 -9.54
CA GLU A 205 34.90 0.12 -10.79
C GLU A 205 33.41 0.48 -10.66
N THR A 206 33.12 1.73 -11.03
CA THR A 206 31.82 2.17 -11.50
C THR A 206 31.51 1.49 -12.83
N ALA A 207 30.67 0.46 -12.82
CA ALA A 207 30.09 -0.10 -14.02
C ALA A 207 28.77 0.61 -14.35
N GLN A 208 28.79 1.38 -15.44
CA GLN A 208 27.62 1.76 -16.23
C GLN A 208 27.58 0.87 -17.50
N PRO A 209 26.44 0.85 -18.21
CA PRO A 209 25.68 -0.34 -18.56
C PRO A 209 26.24 -1.10 -19.77
N GLU A 210 26.27 -2.43 -19.69
CA GLU A 210 26.44 -3.27 -20.87
C GLU A 210 25.08 -3.57 -21.52
N GLU A 211 24.98 -3.20 -22.79
CA GLU A 211 23.96 -3.64 -23.73
C GLU A 211 23.95 -5.17 -23.80
N SER A 212 23.00 -5.81 -23.12
CA SER A 212 22.62 -7.19 -23.43
C SER A 212 21.54 -7.18 -24.51
N GLN A 213 21.95 -7.71 -25.66
CA GLN A 213 21.23 -7.85 -26.90
C GLN A 213 19.77 -8.34 -26.72
N ARG A 214 18.86 -7.65 -27.43
CA ARG A 214 17.53 -8.13 -27.81
C ARG A 214 17.62 -9.60 -28.26
N LEU A 215 16.90 -10.47 -27.57
CA LEU A 215 16.39 -11.69 -28.17
C LEU A 215 14.87 -11.50 -28.30
N ASP A 216 14.47 -11.00 -29.47
CA ASP A 216 13.10 -11.12 -29.95
C ASP A 216 12.85 -12.61 -30.22
N SER A 217 12.11 -13.24 -29.32
CA SER A 217 11.39 -14.48 -29.63
C SER A 217 10.02 -14.36 -28.96
N VAL A 218 9.19 -13.54 -29.61
CA VAL A 218 7.74 -13.67 -29.55
C VAL A 218 7.43 -15.04 -30.14
N GLU A 219 7.33 -16.07 -29.29
CA GLU A 219 6.59 -17.27 -29.67
C GLU A 219 5.12 -16.89 -29.69
N ASP A 220 4.74 -16.40 -30.87
CA ASP A 220 3.39 -16.21 -31.33
C ASP A 220 2.66 -17.55 -31.22
N PHE A 221 1.90 -17.76 -30.15
CA PHE A 221 0.88 -18.81 -30.10
C PHE A 221 -0.32 -18.35 -30.94
N SER A 222 -0.07 -18.11 -32.23
CA SER A 222 -1.12 -18.16 -33.23
C SER A 222 -1.56 -19.62 -33.29
N ILE A 223 -2.73 -19.91 -32.74
CA ILE A 223 -3.48 -21.10 -33.14
C ILE A 223 -3.78 -20.89 -34.62
N ILE A 224 -3.00 -21.52 -35.49
CA ILE A 224 -3.26 -21.53 -36.93
C ILE A 224 -4.48 -22.42 -37.14
N ASP A 225 -5.66 -21.81 -37.11
CA ASP A 225 -6.86 -22.41 -37.65
C ASP A 225 -6.66 -22.57 -39.16
N GLN A 226 -6.50 -23.81 -39.61
CA GLN A 226 -6.35 -24.19 -41.02
C GLN A 226 -7.67 -24.06 -41.82
N ASN A 227 -8.49 -23.06 -41.51
CA ASN A 227 -9.73 -22.82 -42.22
C ASN A 227 -9.56 -21.59 -43.14
N GLN A 228 -9.46 -21.83 -44.44
CA GLN A 228 -9.23 -20.81 -45.48
C GLN A 228 -10.46 -19.93 -45.73
N ASN A 229 -11.12 -19.45 -44.68
CA ASN A 229 -12.15 -18.42 -44.70
C ASN A 229 -11.89 -17.41 -43.57
N SER A 230 -10.65 -16.91 -43.45
CA SER A 230 -10.34 -15.85 -42.48
C SER A 230 -11.00 -14.56 -42.93
N ILE A 231 -12.12 -14.21 -42.29
CA ILE A 231 -12.69 -12.86 -42.35
C ILE A 231 -11.57 -11.92 -41.88
N LYS A 232 -11.16 -10.99 -42.74
CA LYS A 232 -10.23 -9.93 -42.36
C LYS A 232 -11.04 -8.85 -41.67
N PHE A 233 -10.77 -8.65 -40.39
CA PHE A 233 -11.36 -7.56 -39.63
C PHE A 233 -10.53 -6.30 -39.85
N GLU A 234 -11.19 -5.21 -40.21
CA GLU A 234 -10.58 -3.88 -40.21
C GLU A 234 -10.62 -3.28 -38.80
N ASP A 235 -9.82 -2.25 -38.51
CA ASP A 235 -9.81 -1.62 -37.18
C ASP A 235 -11.21 -1.08 -36.81
N GLU A 236 -11.99 -0.63 -37.79
CA GLU A 236 -13.38 -0.20 -37.66
C GLU A 236 -14.33 -1.34 -37.27
N ASP A 237 -14.01 -2.59 -37.65
CA ASP A 237 -14.79 -3.78 -37.28
C ASP A 237 -14.63 -4.12 -35.80
N THR A 238 -13.48 -3.77 -35.19
CA THR A 238 -13.29 -3.99 -33.75
C THR A 238 -14.24 -3.14 -32.91
N ASP A 239 -14.56 -1.94 -33.39
CA ASP A 239 -15.56 -1.03 -32.82
C ASP A 239 -16.98 -1.49 -33.13
N LEU A 240 -17.23 -1.93 -34.36
CA LEU A 240 -18.54 -2.37 -34.82
C LEU A 240 -19.01 -3.68 -34.14
N PHE A 241 -18.08 -4.61 -33.90
CA PHE A 241 -18.35 -5.92 -33.32
C PHE A 241 -17.87 -6.08 -31.86
N CYS A 242 -17.37 -5.00 -31.23
CA CYS A 242 -16.87 -5.01 -29.84
C CYS A 242 -15.79 -6.09 -29.58
N MET A 243 -14.85 -6.26 -30.51
CA MET A 243 -13.96 -7.41 -30.54
C MET A 243 -12.76 -7.37 -29.57
N GLY A 244 -12.61 -6.31 -28.77
CA GLY A 244 -11.42 -6.12 -27.92
C GLY A 244 -11.22 -7.25 -26.90
N ARG A 245 -12.20 -7.46 -26.02
CA ARG A 245 -12.12 -8.44 -24.92
C ARG A 245 -13.21 -9.50 -25.05
N THR A 246 -12.81 -10.68 -25.52
CA THR A 246 -13.68 -11.75 -26.04
C THR A 246 -14.61 -12.41 -25.01
N LEU A 247 -14.30 -12.31 -23.72
CA LEU A 247 -15.09 -12.93 -22.66
C LEU A 247 -16.39 -12.15 -22.34
N GLY A 248 -16.50 -10.88 -22.74
CA GLY A 248 -17.70 -10.07 -22.48
C GLY A 248 -18.14 -10.13 -21.00
N THR A 249 -19.37 -10.57 -20.75
CA THR A 249 -19.93 -10.72 -19.39
C THR A 249 -19.34 -11.91 -18.60
N GLN A 250 -18.68 -12.85 -19.27
CA GLN A 250 -18.02 -14.00 -18.66
C GLN A 250 -16.62 -13.67 -18.12
N ASP A 251 -16.14 -12.43 -18.32
CA ASP A 251 -14.85 -12.01 -17.76
C ASP A 251 -14.97 -11.74 -16.25
N PRO A 252 -14.40 -12.61 -15.38
CA PRO A 252 -14.51 -12.44 -13.93
C PRO A 252 -13.81 -11.15 -13.45
N TYR A 253 -12.79 -10.69 -14.17
CA TYR A 253 -12.08 -9.47 -13.81
C TYR A 253 -12.83 -8.22 -14.25
N GLY A 254 -13.38 -8.20 -15.46
CA GLY A 254 -14.27 -7.12 -15.90
C GLY A 254 -15.47 -6.95 -14.97
N GLN A 255 -16.09 -8.05 -14.52
CA GLN A 255 -17.15 -8.01 -13.50
C GLN A 255 -16.67 -7.41 -12.18
N ARG A 256 -15.44 -7.69 -11.76
CA ARG A 256 -14.81 -7.06 -10.59
C ARG A 256 -14.72 -5.55 -10.74
N VAL A 257 -14.17 -5.09 -11.86
CA VAL A 257 -14.03 -3.65 -12.17
C VAL A 257 -15.39 -2.97 -12.15
N LEU A 258 -16.41 -3.60 -12.74
CA LEU A 258 -17.77 -3.08 -12.78
C LEU A 258 -18.41 -2.96 -11.40
N GLN A 259 -18.22 -3.97 -10.55
CA GLN A 259 -18.74 -3.96 -9.19
C GLN A 259 -18.11 -2.83 -8.38
N ILE A 260 -16.80 -2.62 -8.52
CA ILE A 260 -16.08 -1.51 -7.88
C ILE A 260 -16.57 -0.16 -8.39
N ALA A 261 -16.77 -0.03 -9.71
CA ALA A 261 -17.34 1.17 -10.30
C ALA A 261 -18.74 1.47 -9.75
N SER A 262 -19.58 0.44 -9.62
CA SER A 262 -20.93 0.55 -9.07
C SER A 262 -20.93 0.97 -7.59
N ILE A 263 -20.05 0.38 -6.78
CA ILE A 263 -19.83 0.78 -5.38
C ILE A 263 -19.48 2.27 -5.30
N LEU A 264 -18.48 2.69 -6.06
CA LEU A 264 -17.99 4.07 -6.03
C LEU A 264 -19.02 5.07 -6.57
N ARG A 265 -19.80 4.66 -7.58
CA ARG A 265 -20.94 5.43 -8.09
C ARG A 265 -21.98 5.64 -7.01
N ASN A 266 -22.37 4.60 -6.28
CA ASN A 266 -23.32 4.75 -5.17
C ASN A 266 -22.79 5.65 -4.06
N LEU A 267 -21.52 5.48 -3.68
CA LEU A 267 -20.88 6.34 -2.67
C LEU A 267 -20.79 7.82 -3.11
N SER A 268 -20.74 8.09 -4.41
CA SER A 268 -20.71 9.45 -4.95
C SER A 268 -22.06 10.20 -4.84
N PHE A 269 -23.17 9.53 -4.49
CA PHE A 269 -24.43 10.24 -4.18
C PHE A 269 -24.44 10.83 -2.76
N THR A 270 -23.52 10.40 -1.91
CA THR A 270 -23.44 10.87 -0.51
C THR A 270 -22.55 12.12 -0.44
N PRO A 271 -23.07 13.30 -0.04
CA PRO A 271 -22.34 14.55 -0.12
C PRO A 271 -21.04 14.55 0.71
N GLU A 272 -21.01 13.87 1.85
CA GLU A 272 -19.79 13.80 2.68
C GLU A 272 -18.70 12.98 2.00
N ASN A 273 -19.06 11.93 1.26
CA ASN A 273 -18.12 11.11 0.51
C ASN A 273 -17.59 11.85 -0.73
N VAL A 274 -18.42 12.65 -1.39
CA VAL A 274 -18.07 13.42 -2.60
C VAL A 274 -16.85 14.31 -2.37
N THR A 275 -16.76 14.98 -1.22
CA THR A 275 -15.60 15.84 -0.87
C THR A 275 -14.27 15.07 -0.77
N VAL A 276 -14.33 13.81 -0.35
CA VAL A 276 -13.15 12.93 -0.23
C VAL A 276 -12.79 12.35 -1.60
N LEU A 277 -13.81 11.93 -2.36
CA LEU A 277 -13.67 11.38 -3.71
C LEU A 277 -13.06 12.40 -4.68
N GLY A 278 -13.59 13.63 -4.73
CA GLY A 278 -13.11 14.68 -5.63
C GLY A 278 -11.65 15.09 -5.40
N LYS A 279 -11.13 14.89 -4.18
CA LYS A 279 -9.73 15.19 -3.83
C LYS A 279 -8.78 14.02 -4.12
N ASN A 280 -9.28 12.80 -4.29
CA ASN A 280 -8.46 11.61 -4.48
C ASN A 280 -8.01 11.48 -5.95
N ARG A 281 -6.71 11.65 -6.21
CA ARG A 281 -6.13 11.54 -7.55
C ARG A 281 -6.22 10.14 -8.16
N CYS A 282 -6.15 9.08 -7.35
CA CYS A 282 -6.34 7.71 -7.82
C CYS A 282 -7.77 7.51 -8.34
N PHE A 283 -8.74 8.02 -7.60
CA PHE A 283 -10.14 7.97 -7.99
C PHE A 283 -10.41 8.75 -9.29
N LEU A 284 -9.91 9.97 -9.42
CA LEU A 284 -10.11 10.76 -10.65
C LEU A 284 -9.52 10.06 -11.89
N ARG A 285 -8.34 9.43 -11.77
CA ARG A 285 -7.75 8.62 -12.86
C ARG A 285 -8.67 7.49 -13.27
N PHE A 286 -9.20 6.76 -12.29
CA PHE A 286 -10.17 5.69 -12.53
C PHE A 286 -11.45 6.19 -13.21
N VAL A 287 -12.02 7.32 -12.78
CA VAL A 287 -13.24 7.88 -13.41
C VAL A 287 -12.99 8.23 -14.87
N LEU A 288 -11.85 8.85 -15.19
CA LEU A 288 -11.48 9.18 -16.56
C LEU A 288 -11.26 7.93 -17.43
N LEU A 289 -10.66 6.87 -16.86
CA LEU A 289 -10.55 5.57 -17.52
C LEU A 289 -11.94 4.97 -17.80
N CYS A 290 -12.86 5.01 -16.83
CA CYS A 290 -14.23 4.52 -16.99
C CYS A 290 -14.97 5.26 -18.11
N VAL A 291 -14.88 6.59 -18.19
CA VAL A 291 -15.52 7.41 -19.24
C VAL A 291 -15.09 6.99 -20.65
N ARG A 292 -13.86 6.48 -20.81
CA ARG A 292 -13.28 6.06 -22.09
C ARG A 292 -13.34 4.55 -22.31
N ALA A 293 -13.99 3.81 -21.42
CA ALA A 293 -14.08 2.35 -21.50
C ALA A 293 -15.26 1.88 -22.36
N ARG A 294 -15.01 0.93 -23.27
CA ARG A 294 -16.05 0.28 -24.09
C ARG A 294 -16.66 -0.97 -23.48
N TRP A 295 -16.19 -1.41 -22.31
CA TRP A 295 -16.64 -2.65 -21.68
C TRP A 295 -17.91 -2.40 -20.85
N SER A 296 -18.99 -3.14 -21.18
CA SER A 296 -20.29 -3.05 -20.51
C SER A 296 -20.80 -1.59 -20.43
N ASN A 297 -21.39 -1.19 -19.30
CA ASN A 297 -21.86 0.17 -19.02
C ASN A 297 -20.84 1.00 -18.21
N LEU A 298 -19.54 0.67 -18.26
CA LEU A 298 -18.52 1.35 -17.46
C LEU A 298 -18.43 2.85 -17.81
N HIS A 299 -18.60 3.22 -19.09
CA HIS A 299 -18.69 4.61 -19.53
C HIS A 299 -19.87 5.36 -18.90
N GLN A 300 -21.05 4.73 -18.79
CA GLN A 300 -22.23 5.33 -18.17
C GLN A 300 -21.98 5.60 -16.68
N LEU A 301 -21.42 4.62 -15.96
CA LEU A 301 -21.02 4.79 -14.57
C LEU A 301 -19.96 5.89 -14.40
N GLY A 302 -19.01 5.99 -15.34
CA GLY A 302 -18.01 7.05 -15.37
C GLY A 302 -18.62 8.43 -15.45
N PHE A 303 -19.57 8.65 -16.37
CA PHE A 303 -20.28 9.93 -16.52
C PHE A 303 -21.17 10.25 -15.30
N ASP A 304 -21.89 9.26 -14.76
CA ASP A 304 -22.68 9.41 -13.52
C ASP A 304 -21.81 9.89 -12.36
N ILE A 305 -20.68 9.22 -12.13
CA ILE A 305 -19.74 9.58 -11.07
C ILE A 305 -19.22 10.99 -11.29
N LEU A 306 -18.76 11.29 -12.51
CA LEU A 306 -18.19 12.59 -12.85
C LEU A 306 -19.18 13.72 -12.61
N GLY A 307 -20.44 13.53 -12.99
CA GLY A 307 -21.53 14.48 -12.71
C GLY A 307 -21.72 14.74 -11.22
N ASN A 308 -21.72 13.68 -10.41
CA ASN A 308 -21.90 13.79 -8.95
C ASN A 308 -20.75 14.53 -8.26
N ILE A 309 -19.51 14.32 -8.71
CA ILE A 309 -18.31 14.89 -8.05
C ILE A 309 -17.82 16.20 -8.68
N ALA A 310 -18.41 16.66 -9.79
CA ALA A 310 -17.92 17.79 -10.58
C ALA A 310 -17.64 19.05 -9.76
N ASN A 311 -18.51 19.36 -8.79
CA ASN A 311 -18.38 20.55 -7.94
C ASN A 311 -17.16 20.52 -7.01
N GLU A 312 -16.59 19.35 -6.72
CA GLU A 312 -15.42 19.19 -5.85
C GLU A 312 -14.10 19.12 -6.64
N ILE A 313 -14.16 18.99 -7.97
CA ILE A 313 -12.96 18.90 -8.81
C ILE A 313 -12.39 20.30 -9.01
N VAL A 314 -11.32 20.60 -8.29
CA VAL A 314 -10.54 21.83 -8.51
C VAL A 314 -9.46 21.57 -9.55
N LEU A 315 -9.72 21.99 -10.78
CA LEU A 315 -8.70 22.09 -11.82
C LEU A 315 -7.86 23.34 -11.52
N LYS A 316 -6.57 23.16 -11.20
CA LYS A 316 -5.66 24.32 -11.17
C LYS A 316 -5.49 24.78 -12.61
N GLU A 317 -5.72 26.06 -12.88
CA GLU A 317 -5.32 26.68 -14.15
C GLU A 317 -3.83 26.39 -14.38
N ALA A 318 -3.53 25.91 -15.59
CA ALA A 318 -2.20 25.51 -16.02
C ALA A 318 -1.31 26.73 -16.30
#